data_AF-A0A8T0PIL5-F1
#
_entry.id   AF-A0A8T0PIL5-F1
#
_cell.length_a   1.000
_cell.length_b   1.000
_cell.length_c   1.000
_cell.angle_alpha   90.00
_cell.angle_beta   90.00
_cell.angle_gamma   90.00
#
_symmetry.space_group_name_H-M   'P 1'
#
loop_
_entity.id
_entity.type
_entity.pdbx_description
1 polymer ?
#
loop_
_entity_poly.entity_id
_entity_poly.type
_entity_poly.pdbx_seq_one_letter_code
_entity_poly.pdbx_strand_id
1 'polypeptide(L)'
;MKVMRDKKDNCTLAIRADTMYLVGFKTQGDSWYAFKNRNHLIQGSTALTFSDDYKSLTGGGSYKNLVNVVVGKNSAEEALGILAKYKQGSTTDQETKKALLRFVLMFSEAARFQLIREQGGELRQVGVDLTVKWRVISCALLVSSTKKKWDSIEEAQKIKDLGEPQMKSAAAAAGNVYCILQATDCSVH
;
A
#
# COMPACT_ATOMS: atom_id res chain seq x y z
N MET A 1 -14.33 -0.10 -4.17
CA MET A 1 -13.66 -0.08 -5.50
C MET A 1 -13.33 1.36 -5.86
N LYS A 2 -12.21 1.61 -6.54
CA LYS A 2 -11.78 2.94 -7.00
C LYS A 2 -11.68 2.94 -8.52
N VAL A 3 -12.40 3.82 -9.20
CA VAL A 3 -12.32 3.96 -10.66
C VAL A 3 -11.29 5.02 -11.01
N MET A 4 -10.38 4.67 -11.90
CA MET A 4 -9.35 5.53 -12.48
C MET A 4 -9.72 5.84 -13.92
N ARG A 5 -9.69 7.11 -14.32
CA ARG A 5 -10.00 7.55 -15.68
C ARG A 5 -9.04 8.65 -16.09
N ASP A 6 -8.58 8.55 -17.33
CA ASP A 6 -8.05 9.65 -18.11
C ASP A 6 -8.88 9.76 -19.41
N LYS A 7 -8.63 10.76 -20.26
CA LYS A 7 -9.42 11.10 -21.46
C LYS A 7 -9.74 9.92 -22.38
N LYS A 8 -8.91 8.85 -22.39
CA LYS A 8 -9.09 7.67 -23.27
C LYS A 8 -9.07 6.33 -22.57
N ASP A 9 -8.42 6.24 -21.41
CA ASP A 9 -8.17 4.98 -20.70
C ASP A 9 -8.93 4.95 -19.36
N ASN A 10 -9.46 3.79 -19.00
CA ASN A 10 -10.04 3.57 -17.68
C ASN A 10 -9.65 2.21 -17.09
N CYS A 11 -9.56 2.17 -15.76
CA CYS A 11 -9.27 0.97 -15.00
C CYS A 11 -9.99 1.08 -13.65
N THR A 12 -10.44 -0.05 -13.09
CA THR A 12 -11.00 -0.09 -11.74
C THR A 12 -10.07 -0.83 -10.81
N LEU A 13 -9.69 -0.23 -9.70
CA LEU A 13 -8.91 -0.87 -8.65
C LEU A 13 -9.83 -1.46 -7.57
N ALA A 14 -9.57 -2.70 -7.19
CA ALA A 14 -10.23 -3.36 -6.05
C ALA A 14 -9.34 -3.24 -4.82
N ILE A 15 -9.71 -2.36 -3.90
CA ILE A 15 -9.03 -2.14 -2.63
C ILE A 15 -9.96 -2.61 -1.51
N ARG A 16 -9.43 -3.41 -0.58
CA ARG A 16 -10.18 -3.85 0.59
C ARG A 16 -10.40 -2.69 1.56
N ALA A 17 -11.62 -2.57 2.09
CA ALA A 17 -11.95 -1.51 3.04
C ALA A 17 -11.34 -1.71 4.43
N ASP A 18 -11.10 -2.97 4.83
CA ASP A 18 -10.61 -3.31 6.17
C ASP A 18 -9.09 -3.16 6.32
N THR A 19 -8.33 -3.46 5.27
CA THR A 19 -6.86 -3.40 5.30
C THR A 19 -6.27 -2.34 4.38
N MET A 20 -7.06 -1.72 3.50
CA MET A 20 -6.59 -0.85 2.41
C MET A 20 -5.65 -1.55 1.41
N TYR A 21 -5.61 -2.89 1.38
CA TYR A 21 -4.77 -3.61 0.42
C TYR A 21 -5.41 -3.60 -0.98
N LEU A 22 -4.63 -3.27 -2.00
CA LEU A 22 -4.98 -3.52 -3.39
C LEU A 22 -4.99 -5.03 -3.65
N VAL A 23 -6.11 -5.54 -4.14
CA VAL A 23 -6.35 -6.97 -4.40
C VAL A 23 -6.21 -7.30 -5.88
N GLY A 24 -6.56 -6.35 -6.73
CA GLY A 24 -6.67 -6.56 -8.16
C GLY A 24 -7.19 -5.35 -8.89
N PHE A 25 -7.41 -5.51 -10.19
CA PHE A 25 -7.89 -4.46 -11.06
C PHE A 25 -8.77 -5.01 -12.19
N LYS A 26 -9.63 -4.15 -12.73
CA LYS A 26 -10.44 -4.40 -13.92
C LYS A 26 -9.92 -3.56 -15.07
N THR A 27 -9.67 -4.20 -16.20
CA THR A 27 -9.24 -3.52 -17.43
C THR A 27 -10.39 -2.74 -18.05
N GLN A 28 -10.08 -1.94 -19.07
CA GLN A 28 -11.08 -1.27 -19.88
C GLN A 28 -11.95 -2.26 -20.69
N GLY A 29 -11.42 -3.45 -20.98
CA GLY A 29 -12.14 -4.56 -21.60
C GLY A 29 -12.98 -5.40 -20.62
N ASP A 30 -13.27 -4.85 -19.43
CA ASP A 30 -14.13 -5.45 -18.40
C ASP A 30 -13.65 -6.77 -17.80
N SER A 31 -12.39 -7.14 -18.02
CA SER A 31 -11.80 -8.35 -17.42
C SER A 31 -11.16 -8.04 -16.07
N TRP A 32 -11.47 -8.85 -15.06
CA TRP A 32 -10.88 -8.75 -13.73
C TRP A 32 -9.62 -9.57 -13.61
N TYR A 33 -8.60 -8.98 -12.98
CA TYR A 33 -7.37 -9.64 -12.59
C TYR A 33 -7.12 -9.42 -11.10
N ALA A 34 -6.63 -10.45 -10.42
CA ALA A 34 -6.29 -10.37 -9.00
C ALA A 34 -4.86 -10.87 -8.78
N PHE A 35 -4.20 -10.37 -7.73
CA PHE A 35 -2.90 -10.91 -7.33
C PHE A 35 -2.96 -12.42 -7.09
N LYS A 36 -1.82 -13.09 -7.24
CA LYS A 36 -1.69 -14.53 -6.97
C LYS A 36 -2.27 -14.85 -5.59
N ASN A 37 -3.09 -15.90 -5.52
CA ASN A 37 -3.79 -16.35 -4.32
C ASN A 37 -4.83 -15.36 -3.75
N ARG A 38 -5.17 -14.28 -4.46
CA ARG A 38 -6.21 -13.30 -4.08
C ARG A 38 -7.44 -13.33 -4.97
N ASN A 39 -7.46 -14.15 -6.02
CA ASN A 39 -8.56 -14.26 -6.98
C ASN A 39 -9.89 -14.69 -6.35
N HIS A 40 -9.87 -15.41 -5.22
CA HIS A 40 -11.08 -15.73 -4.46
C HIS A 40 -11.80 -14.49 -3.89
N LEU A 41 -11.12 -13.33 -3.80
CA LEU A 41 -11.69 -12.07 -3.32
C LEU A 41 -12.42 -11.27 -4.40
N ILE A 42 -12.25 -11.63 -5.68
CA ILE A 42 -12.90 -10.97 -6.83
C ILE A 42 -13.49 -12.08 -7.72
N GLN A 43 -14.80 -12.27 -7.63
CA GLN A 43 -15.51 -13.30 -8.40
C GLN A 43 -15.23 -13.16 -9.89
N GLY A 44 -14.87 -14.27 -10.55
CA GLY A 44 -14.57 -14.32 -11.97
C GLY A 44 -13.22 -13.70 -12.37
N SER A 45 -12.37 -13.32 -11.42
CA SER A 45 -11.05 -12.77 -11.73
C SER A 45 -10.05 -13.85 -12.14
N THR A 46 -9.16 -13.48 -13.06
CA THR A 46 -7.99 -14.29 -13.43
C THR A 46 -6.81 -13.95 -12.51
N ALA A 47 -6.13 -14.97 -12.00
CA ALA A 47 -4.98 -14.78 -11.13
C ALA A 47 -3.74 -14.32 -11.93
N LEU A 48 -3.09 -13.27 -11.44
CA LEU A 48 -1.74 -12.89 -11.85
C LEU A 48 -0.73 -13.94 -11.39
N THR A 49 0.41 -13.99 -12.06
CA THR A 49 1.53 -14.91 -11.79
C THR A 49 2.35 -14.51 -10.55
N PHE A 50 2.14 -13.31 -10.03
CA PHE A 50 2.87 -12.71 -8.91
C PHE A 50 1.94 -12.23 -7.78
N SER A 51 2.50 -12.16 -6.57
CA SER A 51 1.83 -11.76 -5.33
C SER A 51 1.81 -10.24 -5.10
N ASP A 52 1.08 -9.82 -4.07
CA ASP A 52 0.83 -8.43 -3.67
C ASP A 52 1.94 -7.83 -2.77
N ASP A 53 2.95 -8.62 -2.38
CA ASP A 53 4.04 -8.14 -1.52
C ASP A 53 5.10 -7.34 -2.30
N TYR A 54 5.80 -6.45 -1.58
CA TYR A 54 6.81 -5.57 -2.20
C TYR A 54 7.97 -6.33 -2.82
N LYS A 55 8.36 -7.51 -2.31
CA LYS A 55 9.41 -8.31 -2.93
C LYS A 55 8.96 -8.77 -4.31
N SER A 56 7.73 -9.24 -4.44
CA SER A 56 7.13 -9.62 -5.72
C SER A 56 7.02 -8.43 -6.69
N LEU A 57 6.49 -7.31 -6.22
CA LEU A 57 6.24 -6.10 -7.01
C LEU A 57 7.52 -5.39 -7.46
N THR A 58 8.62 -5.53 -6.72
CA THR A 58 9.93 -4.98 -7.09
C THR A 58 10.79 -5.96 -7.89
N GLY A 59 10.25 -7.11 -8.31
CA GLY A 59 10.98 -8.09 -9.11
C GLY A 59 12.00 -8.93 -8.32
N GLY A 60 11.72 -9.19 -7.04
CA GLY A 60 12.59 -9.92 -6.11
C GLY A 60 13.41 -9.02 -5.18
N GLY A 61 13.29 -7.70 -5.33
CA GLY A 61 13.98 -6.70 -4.52
C GLY A 61 13.46 -6.56 -3.08
N SER A 62 14.00 -5.57 -2.38
CA SER A 62 13.57 -5.20 -1.03
C SER A 62 12.54 -4.08 -1.06
N TYR A 63 11.73 -3.94 0.00
CA TYR A 63 10.89 -2.76 0.20
C TYR A 63 11.72 -1.45 0.21
N LYS A 64 13.02 -1.51 0.47
CA LYS A 64 13.90 -0.34 0.35
C LYS A 64 13.98 0.21 -1.07
N ASN A 65 13.74 -0.62 -2.09
CA ASN A 65 13.75 -0.19 -3.48
C ASN A 65 12.55 0.70 -3.84
N LEU A 66 11.57 0.84 -2.94
CA LEU A 66 10.43 1.75 -3.13
C LEU A 66 10.84 3.22 -3.19
N VAL A 67 12.01 3.58 -2.66
CA VAL A 67 12.57 4.94 -2.74
C VAL A 67 12.73 5.41 -4.19
N ASN A 68 13.00 4.47 -5.11
CA ASN A 68 13.20 4.73 -6.53
C ASN A 68 11.89 4.79 -7.34
N VAL A 69 10.74 4.64 -6.69
CA VAL A 69 9.43 4.64 -7.36
C VAL A 69 8.91 6.07 -7.42
N VAL A 70 8.81 6.60 -8.63
CA VAL A 70 8.21 7.91 -8.89
C VAL A 70 6.68 7.81 -8.82
N VAL A 71 6.08 8.53 -7.88
CA VAL A 71 4.62 8.71 -7.72
C VAL A 71 4.19 10.11 -8.15
N GLY A 72 2.94 10.25 -8.58
CA GLY A 72 2.39 11.53 -9.03
C GLY A 72 1.49 11.38 -10.25
N LYS A 73 1.02 12.51 -10.77
CA LYS A 73 0.03 12.53 -11.86
C LYS A 73 0.52 11.78 -13.11
N ASN A 74 1.69 12.14 -13.64
CA ASN A 74 2.19 11.55 -14.88
C ASN A 74 2.45 10.05 -14.73
N SER A 75 3.04 9.61 -13.62
CA SER A 75 3.29 8.19 -13.39
C SER A 75 2.01 7.38 -13.14
N ALA A 76 0.95 8.01 -12.62
CA ALA A 76 -0.38 7.44 -12.53
C ALA A 76 -1.07 7.31 -13.89
N GLU A 77 -0.92 8.29 -14.79
CA GLU A 77 -1.43 8.22 -16.16
C GLU A 77 -0.74 7.09 -16.94
N GLU A 78 0.58 6.96 -16.83
CA GLU A 78 1.33 5.82 -17.39
C GLU A 78 0.84 4.47 -16.84
N ALA A 79 0.71 4.36 -15.52
CA ALA A 79 0.25 3.13 -14.87
C ALA A 79 -1.19 2.79 -15.28
N LEU A 80 -2.06 3.80 -15.42
CA LEU A 80 -3.42 3.63 -15.90
C LEU A 80 -3.43 3.08 -17.33
N GLY A 81 -2.61 3.63 -18.23
CA GLY A 81 -2.53 3.15 -19.62
C GLY A 81 -2.12 1.67 -19.71
N ILE A 82 -1.16 1.25 -18.87
CA ILE A 82 -0.73 -0.16 -18.78
C ILE A 82 -1.88 -1.06 -18.29
N LEU A 83 -2.53 -0.71 -17.17
CA LEU A 83 -3.56 -1.56 -16.58
C LEU A 83 -4.87 -1.56 -17.37
N ALA A 84 -5.25 -0.43 -17.98
CA ALA A 84 -6.46 -0.32 -18.80
C ALA A 84 -6.42 -1.29 -20.00
N LYS A 85 -5.23 -1.47 -20.60
CA LYS A 85 -5.01 -2.28 -21.80
C LYS A 85 -4.38 -3.65 -21.51
N TYR A 86 -4.22 -4.00 -20.24
CA TYR A 86 -3.57 -5.24 -19.84
C TYR A 86 -4.22 -6.46 -20.51
N LYS A 87 -3.37 -7.32 -21.06
CA LYS A 87 -3.74 -8.63 -21.58
C LYS A 87 -2.74 -9.66 -21.08
N GLN A 88 -3.24 -10.68 -20.39
CA GLN A 88 -2.40 -11.76 -19.89
C GLN A 88 -1.66 -12.45 -21.05
N GLY A 89 -0.36 -12.67 -20.87
CA GLY A 89 0.52 -13.26 -21.89
C GLY A 89 1.02 -12.27 -22.95
N SER A 90 0.45 -11.06 -23.06
CA SER A 90 0.94 -10.02 -23.97
C SER A 90 1.62 -8.86 -23.23
N THR A 91 1.06 -8.42 -22.11
CA THR A 91 1.67 -7.38 -21.26
C THR A 91 2.72 -8.01 -20.35
N THR A 92 3.88 -7.38 -20.22
CA THR A 92 4.97 -7.94 -19.40
C THR A 92 4.64 -7.86 -17.91
N ASP A 93 5.08 -8.86 -17.14
CA ASP A 93 4.95 -8.84 -15.68
C ASP A 93 5.68 -7.65 -15.07
N GLN A 94 6.82 -7.24 -15.64
CA GLN A 94 7.60 -6.11 -15.13
C GLN A 94 6.84 -4.79 -15.21
N GLU A 95 6.22 -4.49 -16.36
CA GLU A 95 5.41 -3.28 -16.51
C GLU A 95 4.17 -3.31 -15.61
N THR A 96 3.52 -4.47 -15.53
CA THR A 96 2.31 -4.65 -14.70
C THR A 96 2.64 -4.49 -13.21
N LYS A 97 3.73 -5.08 -12.73
CA LYS A 97 4.23 -4.91 -11.36
C LYS A 97 4.54 -3.45 -11.05
N LYS A 98 5.24 -2.75 -11.95
CA LYS A 98 5.57 -1.32 -11.79
C LYS A 98 4.30 -0.46 -11.72
N ALA A 99 3.32 -0.70 -12.59
CA ALA A 99 2.06 0.01 -12.60
C ALA A 99 1.25 -0.22 -11.32
N LEU A 100 1.11 -1.48 -10.89
CA LEU A 100 0.43 -1.82 -9.64
C LEU A 100 1.14 -1.24 -8.42
N LEU A 101 2.46 -1.28 -8.38
CA LEU A 101 3.25 -0.74 -7.28
C LEU A 101 3.03 0.77 -7.10
N ARG A 102 3.00 1.53 -8.20
CA ARG A 102 2.66 2.97 -8.16
C ARG A 102 1.29 3.20 -7.51
N PHE A 103 0.28 2.42 -7.88
CA PHE A 103 -1.06 2.55 -7.29
C PHE A 103 -1.16 2.05 -5.85
N VAL A 104 -0.38 1.04 -5.45
CA VAL A 104 -0.25 0.64 -4.03
C VAL A 104 0.27 1.83 -3.22
N LEU A 105 1.35 2.48 -3.65
CA LEU A 105 1.92 3.63 -2.95
C LEU A 105 0.96 4.83 -2.93
N MET A 106 0.38 5.17 -4.07
CA MET A 106 -0.48 6.36 -4.22
C MET A 106 -1.86 6.24 -3.58
N PHE A 107 -2.38 5.03 -3.39
CA PHE A 107 -3.71 4.83 -2.80
C PHE A 107 -3.66 4.11 -1.47
N SER A 108 -3.00 2.95 -1.40
CA SER A 108 -2.97 2.14 -0.18
C SER A 108 -2.09 2.82 0.87
N GLU A 109 -0.84 3.13 0.52
CA GLU A 109 0.09 3.72 1.48
C GLU A 109 -0.21 5.19 1.77
N ALA A 110 -0.61 5.98 0.77
CA ALA A 110 -1.05 7.35 0.98
C ALA A 110 -2.34 7.46 1.84
N ALA A 111 -3.22 6.45 1.80
CA ALA A 111 -4.38 6.41 2.72
C ALA A 111 -4.00 6.00 4.14
N ARG A 112 -2.84 5.36 4.34
CA ARG A 112 -2.34 4.95 5.66
C ARG A 112 -1.44 6.00 6.29
N PHE A 113 -0.57 6.63 5.52
CA PHE A 113 0.55 7.43 6.02
C PHE A 113 0.54 8.86 5.51
N GLN A 114 0.72 9.79 6.45
CA GLN A 114 0.74 11.23 6.14
C GLN A 114 1.89 11.60 5.20
N LEU A 115 3.09 11.12 5.52
CA LEU A 115 4.30 11.40 4.76
C LEU A 115 4.22 10.96 3.30
N ILE A 116 3.52 9.86 3.00
CA ILE A 116 3.40 9.37 1.62
C ILE A 116 2.36 10.18 0.85
N ARG A 117 1.26 10.58 1.51
CA ARG A 117 0.17 11.33 0.88
C ARG A 117 0.59 12.73 0.43
N GLU A 118 1.45 13.38 1.21
CA GLU A 118 1.90 14.76 0.97
C GLU A 118 3.03 14.82 -0.07
N GLN A 119 3.57 13.68 -0.50
CA GLN A 119 4.67 13.60 -1.46
C GLN A 119 4.19 13.50 -2.90
N GLY A 120 4.88 14.21 -3.79
CA GLY A 120 4.89 13.99 -5.23
C GLY A 120 6.32 13.82 -5.70
N GLY A 121 6.55 12.94 -6.68
CA GLY A 121 7.90 12.56 -7.13
C GLY A 121 8.41 11.28 -6.47
N GLU A 122 9.70 11.22 -6.14
CA GLU A 122 10.31 10.08 -5.46
C GLU A 122 9.95 10.05 -3.98
N LEU A 123 9.82 8.84 -3.41
CA LEU A 123 9.49 8.69 -2.01
C LEU A 123 10.71 8.95 -1.13
N ARG A 124 10.51 9.64 -0.01
CA ARG A 124 11.55 9.75 1.02
C ARG A 124 11.73 8.41 1.74
N GLN A 125 12.98 8.08 2.10
CA GLN A 125 13.32 6.84 2.80
C GLN A 125 12.49 6.63 4.07
N VAL A 126 12.24 7.69 4.84
CA VAL A 126 11.37 7.63 6.03
C VAL A 126 9.97 7.12 5.71
N GLY A 127 9.35 7.57 4.60
CA GLY A 127 8.04 7.10 4.17
C GLY A 127 8.08 5.61 3.76
N VAL A 128 9.13 5.22 3.04
CA VAL A 128 9.37 3.83 2.66
C VAL A 128 9.48 2.90 3.87
N ASP A 129 10.21 3.30 4.91
CA ASP A 129 10.36 2.50 6.12
C ASP A 129 9.04 2.35 6.91
N LEU A 130 8.14 3.33 6.82
CA LEU A 130 6.82 3.23 7.45
C LEU A 130 5.91 2.20 6.77
N THR A 131 6.03 1.98 5.46
CA THR A 131 5.16 1.06 4.70
C THR A 131 5.11 -0.36 5.29
N VAL A 132 6.23 -0.83 5.85
CA VAL A 132 6.35 -2.16 6.47
C VAL A 132 6.05 -2.17 7.97
N LYS A 133 5.65 -1.03 8.55
CA LYS A 133 5.39 -0.85 9.99
C LYS A 133 3.94 -0.56 10.32
N TRP A 134 3.03 -0.48 9.33
CA TRP A 134 1.63 -0.10 9.56
C TRP A 134 0.95 -0.94 10.66
N ARG A 135 1.11 -2.27 10.64
CA ARG A 135 0.56 -3.16 11.67
C ARG A 135 1.15 -2.87 13.05
N VAL A 136 2.46 -2.67 13.16
CA VAL A 136 3.15 -2.39 14.43
C VAL A 136 2.67 -1.07 15.01
N ILE A 137 2.58 -0.02 14.17
CA ILE A 137 2.06 1.29 14.57
C ILE A 137 0.60 1.18 15.03
N SER A 138 -0.22 0.47 14.27
CA SER A 138 -1.63 0.24 14.60
C SER A 138 -1.77 -0.45 15.96
N CYS A 139 -0.99 -1.50 16.21
CA CYS A 139 -1.00 -2.20 17.49
C CYS A 139 -0.52 -1.33 18.65
N ALA A 140 0.55 -0.57 18.49
CA ALA A 140 1.03 0.34 19.52
C ALA A 140 -0.05 1.35 19.92
N LEU A 141 -0.77 1.93 18.94
CA LEU A 141 -1.86 2.87 19.18
C LEU A 141 -3.08 2.21 19.84
N LEU A 142 -3.49 1.03 19.39
CA LEU A 142 -4.62 0.28 19.97
C LEU A 142 -4.33 -0.10 21.43
N VAL A 143 -3.16 -0.69 21.71
CA VAL A 143 -2.77 -1.06 23.08
C VAL A 143 -2.65 0.18 23.96
N SER A 144 -2.05 1.27 23.47
CA SER A 144 -1.96 2.53 24.21
C SER A 144 -3.33 3.11 24.55
N SER A 145 -4.28 3.05 23.61
CA SER A 145 -5.64 3.54 23.84
C SER A 145 -6.35 2.79 24.99
N THR A 146 -6.02 1.51 25.18
CA THR A 146 -6.57 0.63 26.22
C THR A 146 -5.80 0.76 27.53
N LYS A 147 -4.47 0.58 27.51
CA LYS A 147 -3.60 0.56 28.71
C LYS A 147 -3.26 1.96 29.25
N LYS A 148 -3.48 3.02 28.47
CA LYS A 148 -3.07 4.41 28.78
C LYS A 148 -1.57 4.54 29.08
N LYS A 149 -0.75 3.73 28.42
CA LYS A 149 0.73 3.72 28.53
C LYS A 149 1.31 3.65 27.12
N TRP A 150 2.43 4.33 26.89
CA TRP A 150 3.15 4.28 25.60
C TRP A 150 4.51 3.61 25.77
N ASP A 151 5.32 4.08 26.71
CA ASP A 151 6.72 3.70 26.81
C ASP A 151 6.95 2.24 27.19
N SER A 152 5.98 1.60 27.84
CA SER A 152 6.07 0.18 28.20
C SER A 152 5.57 -0.77 27.10
N ILE A 153 5.10 -0.27 25.95
CA ILE A 153 4.57 -1.10 24.87
C ILE A 153 5.72 -1.56 23.96
N GLU A 154 5.85 -2.87 23.76
CA GLU A 154 6.91 -3.46 22.92
C GLU A 154 6.84 -2.94 21.47
N GLU A 155 5.65 -2.87 20.88
CA GLU A 155 5.43 -2.32 19.55
C GLU A 155 5.81 -0.84 19.46
N ALA A 156 5.58 -0.04 20.49
CA ALA A 156 5.99 1.35 20.54
C ALA A 156 7.52 1.48 20.55
N GLN A 157 8.22 0.62 21.29
CA GLN A 157 9.68 0.60 21.31
C GLN A 157 10.29 0.24 19.95
N LYS A 158 9.62 -0.61 19.15
CA LYS A 158 10.06 -1.00 17.79
C LYS A 158 9.96 0.14 16.76
N ILE A 159 9.22 1.21 17.06
CA ILE A 159 8.93 2.29 16.10
C ILE A 159 9.34 3.68 16.58
N LYS A 160 9.83 3.82 17.83
CA LYS A 160 10.06 5.12 18.48
C LYS A 160 10.95 6.10 17.72
N ASP A 161 11.92 5.59 16.95
CA ASP A 161 12.88 6.39 16.19
C ASP A 161 12.47 6.58 14.71
N LEU A 162 11.32 6.03 14.30
CA LEU A 162 10.76 6.15 12.96
C LEU A 162 9.78 7.31 12.86
N GLY A 163 9.51 7.74 11.63
CA GLY A 163 8.50 8.74 11.31
C GLY A 163 8.97 10.18 11.49
N GLU A 164 8.14 11.11 11.02
CA GLU A 164 8.31 12.54 11.16
C GLU A 164 6.94 13.14 11.54
N PRO A 165 6.73 13.50 12.83
CA PRO A 165 7.68 13.44 13.94
C PRO A 165 8.04 12.00 14.36
N GLN A 166 9.18 11.82 15.02
CA GLN A 166 9.57 10.53 15.60
C GLN A 166 8.53 10.05 16.62
N MET A 167 8.18 8.77 16.58
CA MET A 167 7.07 8.17 17.36
C MET A 167 7.39 7.93 18.84
N LYS A 168 7.94 8.93 19.53
CA LYS A 168 8.27 8.87 20.97
C LYS A 168 7.05 8.96 21.89
N SER A 169 5.87 9.23 21.34
CA SER A 169 4.60 9.27 22.06
C SER A 169 3.46 8.78 21.18
N ALA A 170 2.33 8.42 21.81
CA ALA A 170 1.12 8.03 21.08
C ALA A 170 0.62 9.15 20.14
N ALA A 171 0.73 10.41 20.57
CA ALA A 171 0.36 11.56 19.76
C ALA A 171 1.28 11.71 18.53
N ALA A 172 2.59 11.55 18.71
CA ALA A 172 3.54 11.59 17.60
C ALA A 172 3.32 10.44 16.61
N ALA A 173 3.02 9.23 17.11
CA ALA A 173 2.68 8.09 16.27
C ALA A 173 1.38 8.30 15.48
N ALA A 174 0.34 8.84 16.11
CA ALA A 174 -0.89 9.22 15.44
C ALA A 174 -0.65 10.28 14.35
N GLY A 175 0.27 11.22 14.57
CA GLY A 175 0.67 12.23 13.58
C GLY A 175 1.36 11.68 12.32
N ASN A 176 1.71 10.39 12.27
CA ASN A 176 2.29 9.77 11.07
C ASN A 176 1.27 9.00 10.23
N VAL A 177 0.07 8.72 10.77
CA VAL A 177 -0.92 7.85 10.14
C VAL A 177 -2.29 8.52 10.00
N TYR A 178 -2.99 8.22 8.91
CA TYR A 178 -4.39 8.63 8.72
C TYR A 178 -5.38 7.59 9.23
N CYS A 179 -5.00 6.31 9.17
CA CYS A 179 -5.82 5.21 9.65
C CYS A 179 -4.94 4.10 10.24
N ILE A 180 -5.55 3.33 11.13
CA ILE A 180 -4.94 2.16 11.75
C ILE A 180 -5.72 0.91 11.39
N LEU A 181 -5.00 -0.21 11.32
CA LEU A 181 -5.61 -1.52 11.22
C LEU A 181 -6.34 -1.84 12.52
N GLN A 182 -7.59 -2.30 12.44
CA GLN A 182 -8.33 -2.86 13.57
C GLN A 182 -7.87 -4.28 13.86
N ALA A 183 -6.62 -4.43 14.30
CA ALA A 183 -6.02 -5.72 14.59
C ALA A 183 -6.53 -6.26 15.94
N THR A 184 -7.05 -7.49 15.91
CA THR A 184 -7.61 -8.17 17.09
C THR A 184 -6.56 -8.91 17.92
N ASP A 185 -5.36 -9.10 17.38
CA ASP A 185 -4.28 -9.92 17.94
C ASP A 185 -3.04 -9.09 18.34
N CYS A 186 -3.21 -7.78 18.57
CA CYS A 186 -2.13 -6.96 19.09
C CYS A 186 -1.74 -7.44 20.48
N SER A 187 -0.46 -7.71 20.68
CA SER A 187 0.08 -8.29 21.91
C SER A 187 -0.20 -7.35 23.10
N VAL A 188 -1.12 -7.75 23.98
CA VAL A 188 -1.35 -7.12 25.29
C VAL A 188 -0.50 -7.88 26.31
N HIS A 189 0.81 -7.95 26.12
CA HIS A 189 1.71 -8.41 27.19
C HIS A 189 1.94 -7.24 28.14
#